data_AF-A0A8S3WUA5-F1
#
_entry.id   AF-A0A8S3WUA5-F1
#
_cell.length_a   1.000
_cell.length_b   1.000
_cell.length_c   1.000
_cell.angle_alpha   90.00
_cell.angle_beta   90.00
_cell.angle_gamma   90.00
#
_symmetry.space_group_name_H-M   'P 1'
#
loop_
_entity.id
_entity.type
_entity.pdbx_description
1 polymer ?
#
loop_
_entity_poly.entity_id
_entity_poly.type
_entity_poly.pdbx_seq_one_letter_code
_entity_poly.pdbx_strand_id
1 'polypeptide(L)'
;MRDNMKPCQHTLSDDVIYKEVVVIGNGPSGLVTSFMLAGNVPYLKREIPEDLPIDEMLRARLLNLPPGQNLLETDLMELAEGLEGRSQNPFPLLMDNLLRPCADLGFHADPLIEWKYDVEKQVEHVVLGRGPPGGAWHSFPAELRTLSPAAWLALPPHASVCADTGSPSSPPPAPAGARRGRLLPPLRAPLQPAGPYLLLFIPFIYL
;
A
#
# COMPACT_ATOMS: atom_id res chain seq x y z
N MET A 1 53.91 14.65 14.47
CA MET A 1 53.28 14.18 13.21
C MET A 1 51.98 14.96 13.06
N ARG A 2 51.85 15.78 12.01
CA ARG A 2 50.59 16.47 11.68
C ARG A 2 49.89 15.61 10.64
N ASP A 3 48.67 15.17 10.95
CA ASP A 3 47.84 14.37 10.05
C ASP A 3 47.39 15.24 8.87
N ASN A 4 47.94 14.95 7.70
CA ASN A 4 47.50 15.50 6.41
C ASN A 4 46.23 14.78 5.96
N MET A 5 45.09 15.06 6.61
CA MET A 5 43.78 14.67 6.10
C MET A 5 43.32 15.71 5.07
N LYS A 6 43.49 15.39 3.78
CA LYS A 6 42.86 16.18 2.71
C LYS A 6 41.33 16.03 2.83
N PRO A 7 40.57 17.13 2.90
CA PRO A 7 39.11 17.03 2.86
C PRO A 7 38.72 16.47 1.50
N CYS A 8 38.09 15.30 1.49
CA CYS A 8 37.55 14.72 0.27
C CYS A 8 36.39 15.62 -0.20
N GLN A 9 36.64 16.46 -1.21
CA GLN A 9 35.61 17.23 -1.89
C GLN A 9 34.82 16.28 -2.79
N HIS A 10 33.84 15.57 -2.21
CA HIS A 10 32.81 14.91 -3.00
C HIS A 10 31.77 15.97 -3.38
N THR A 11 31.93 16.58 -4.54
CA THR A 11 30.83 17.27 -5.20
C THR A 11 29.80 16.21 -5.56
N LEU A 12 28.63 16.24 -4.92
CA LEU A 12 27.50 15.41 -5.31
C LEU A 12 27.20 15.72 -6.79
N SER A 13 27.17 14.69 -7.64
CA SER A 13 26.83 14.86 -9.06
C SER A 13 25.44 15.50 -9.18
N ASP A 14 25.21 16.32 -10.19
CA ASP A 14 23.87 16.86 -10.51
C ASP A 14 22.84 15.74 -10.83
N ASP A 15 23.30 14.50 -10.98
CA ASP A 15 22.48 13.30 -11.23
C ASP A 15 21.93 12.64 -9.94
N VAL A 16 22.18 13.22 -8.76
CA VAL A 16 21.69 12.67 -7.49
C VAL A 16 20.23 13.05 -7.29
N ILE A 17 19.34 12.05 -7.38
CA ILE A 17 17.92 12.20 -7.06
C ILE A 17 17.71 11.88 -5.58
N TYR A 18 17.28 12.88 -4.81
CA TYR A 18 16.89 12.69 -3.42
C TYR A 18 15.46 12.16 -3.34
N LYS A 19 15.24 11.23 -2.41
CA LYS A 19 13.92 10.68 -2.05
C LYS A 19 13.87 10.57 -0.53
N GLU A 20 12.70 10.79 0.04
CA GLU A 20 12.49 10.71 1.49
C GLU A 20 12.49 9.25 1.94
N VAL A 21 11.88 8.36 1.14
CA VAL A 21 11.75 6.94 1.46
C VAL A 21 12.26 6.06 0.31
N VAL A 22 13.02 5.02 0.66
CA VAL A 22 13.43 3.96 -0.25
C VAL A 22 12.78 2.66 0.19
N VAL A 23 11.93 2.10 -0.66
CA VAL A 23 11.29 0.80 -0.45
C VAL A 23 12.15 -0.27 -1.12
N ILE A 24 12.64 -1.24 -0.34
CA ILE A 24 13.45 -2.37 -0.86
C ILE A 24 12.55 -3.60 -1.00
N GLY A 25 12.30 -3.98 -2.25
CA GLY A 25 11.40 -5.05 -2.68
C GLY A 25 10.28 -4.49 -3.55
N ASN A 26 10.20 -4.92 -4.81
CA ASN A 26 9.09 -4.59 -5.73
C ASN A 26 8.04 -5.72 -5.78
N GLY A 27 7.97 -6.51 -4.70
CA GLY A 27 6.93 -7.48 -4.47
C GLY A 27 5.60 -6.81 -4.08
N PRO A 28 4.59 -7.61 -3.75
CA PRO A 28 3.25 -7.12 -3.45
C PRO A 28 3.24 -6.13 -2.28
N SER A 29 3.94 -6.45 -1.19
CA SER A 29 4.10 -5.58 -0.01
C SER A 29 4.71 -4.22 -0.35
N GLY A 30 5.76 -4.22 -1.17
CA GLY A 30 6.43 -3.00 -1.62
C GLY A 30 5.55 -2.16 -2.55
N LEU A 31 4.75 -2.79 -3.41
CA LEU A 31 3.78 -2.09 -4.26
C LEU A 31 2.65 -1.48 -3.45
N VAL A 32 2.10 -2.18 -2.45
CA VAL A 32 1.08 -1.61 -1.54
C VAL A 32 1.65 -0.47 -0.72
N THR A 33 2.88 -0.63 -0.21
CA THR A 33 3.58 0.45 0.51
C THR A 33 3.77 1.67 -0.37
N SER A 34 4.24 1.47 -1.60
CA SER A 34 4.39 2.55 -2.58
C SER A 34 3.06 3.23 -2.90
N PHE A 35 1.98 2.46 -3.04
CA PHE A 35 0.64 2.99 -3.24
C PHE A 35 0.19 3.87 -2.07
N MET A 36 0.42 3.44 -0.83
CA MET A 36 0.12 4.25 0.37
C MET A 36 0.97 5.52 0.44
N LEU A 37 2.29 5.40 0.24
CA LEU A 37 3.22 6.54 0.22
C LEU A 37 2.92 7.53 -0.92
N ALA A 38 2.28 7.09 -2.01
CA ALA A 38 1.82 7.96 -3.07
C ALA A 38 0.63 8.84 -2.65
N GLY A 39 0.17 8.77 -1.40
CA GLY A 39 -0.95 9.54 -0.86
C GLY A 39 -2.28 8.79 -0.86
N ASN A 40 -2.30 7.48 -1.10
CA ASN A 40 -3.54 6.70 -1.05
C ASN A 40 -3.78 6.18 0.36
N VAL A 41 -4.83 6.68 0.98
CA VAL A 41 -5.13 6.46 2.40
C VAL A 41 -6.37 5.58 2.53
N PRO A 42 -6.32 4.50 3.32
CA PRO A 42 -7.47 3.65 3.58
C PRO A 42 -8.40 4.31 4.60
N TYR A 43 -9.67 4.47 4.23
CA TYR A 43 -10.73 4.97 5.09
C TYR A 43 -11.80 3.90 5.28
N LEU A 44 -12.38 3.84 6.47
CA LEU A 44 -13.53 2.97 6.71
C LEU A 44 -14.77 3.51 5.98
N LYS A 45 -15.48 2.65 5.25
CA LYS A 45 -16.78 2.99 4.68
C LYS A 45 -17.79 3.24 5.80
N ARG A 46 -18.74 4.14 5.55
CA ARG A 46 -19.76 4.51 6.55
C ARG A 46 -20.74 3.38 6.84
N GLU A 47 -20.98 2.52 5.87
CA GLU A 47 -22.01 1.49 5.93
C GLU A 47 -21.36 0.11 5.84
N ILE A 48 -21.65 -0.72 6.85
CA ILE A 48 -21.31 -2.15 6.86
C ILE A 48 -22.63 -2.89 6.64
N PRO A 49 -22.79 -3.66 5.55
CA PRO A 49 -24.04 -4.35 5.26
C PRO A 49 -24.46 -5.25 6.43
N GLU A 50 -25.72 -5.18 6.86
CA GLU A 50 -26.21 -5.94 8.03
C GLU A 50 -26.18 -7.45 7.80
N ASP A 51 -26.36 -7.88 6.56
CA ASP A 51 -26.40 -9.28 6.10
C ASP A 51 -25.01 -9.90 5.90
N LEU A 52 -23.95 -9.10 5.99
CA LEU A 52 -22.58 -9.58 5.81
C LEU A 52 -22.10 -10.38 7.05
N PRO A 53 -21.76 -11.67 6.92
CA PRO A 53 -21.44 -12.54 8.06
C PRO A 53 -19.98 -12.38 8.52
N ILE A 54 -19.56 -11.14 8.79
CA ILE A 54 -18.28 -10.86 9.47
C ILE A 54 -18.38 -11.19 10.95
N ASP A 55 -17.22 -11.40 11.59
CA ASP A 55 -17.11 -11.57 13.03
C ASP A 55 -17.85 -10.47 13.81
N GLU A 56 -18.68 -10.86 14.78
CA GLU A 56 -19.56 -9.94 15.52
C GLU A 56 -18.77 -8.93 16.34
N MET A 57 -17.61 -9.34 16.89
CA MET A 57 -16.78 -8.45 17.69
C MET A 57 -16.03 -7.45 16.81
N LEU A 58 -15.51 -7.90 15.65
CA LEU A 58 -14.97 -7.01 14.63
C LEU A 58 -16.03 -6.00 14.18
N ARG A 59 -17.25 -6.46 13.87
CA ARG A 59 -18.36 -5.56 13.50
C ARG A 59 -18.61 -4.51 14.59
N ALA A 60 -18.71 -4.92 15.85
CA ALA A 60 -18.94 -4.00 16.95
C ALA A 60 -17.83 -2.94 17.06
N ARG A 61 -16.56 -3.33 16.94
CA ARG A 61 -15.42 -2.40 16.95
C ARG A 61 -15.44 -1.45 15.77
N LEU A 62 -15.74 -1.93 14.56
CA LEU A 62 -15.84 -1.08 13.38
C LEU A 62 -16.99 -0.06 13.48
N LEU A 63 -18.14 -0.46 14.03
CA LEU A 63 -19.28 0.44 14.25
C LEU A 63 -19.03 1.48 15.35
N ASN A 64 -18.11 1.21 16.28
CA ASN A 64 -17.68 2.16 17.31
C ASN A 64 -16.70 3.21 16.78
N LEU A 65 -16.14 3.03 15.57
CA LEU A 65 -15.28 4.03 14.97
C LEU A 65 -16.09 5.21 14.40
N PRO A 66 -15.52 6.42 14.39
CA PRO A 66 -16.13 7.57 13.73
C PRO A 66 -16.37 7.28 12.23
N PRO A 67 -17.51 7.71 11.65
CA PRO A 67 -17.74 7.55 10.22
C PRO A 67 -16.66 8.23 9.39
N GLY A 68 -16.07 7.50 8.44
CA GLY A 68 -14.99 8.04 7.60
C GLY A 68 -13.65 8.18 8.33
N GLN A 69 -13.39 7.36 9.34
CA GLN A 69 -12.12 7.29 10.05
C GLN A 69 -10.97 6.85 9.11
N ASN A 70 -9.82 7.52 9.22
CA ASN A 70 -8.57 7.08 8.61
C ASN A 70 -8.04 5.85 9.35
N LEU A 71 -7.90 4.74 8.64
CA LEU A 71 -7.45 3.49 9.24
C LEU A 71 -5.99 3.55 9.68
N LEU A 72 -5.16 4.40 9.05
CA LEU A 72 -3.76 4.61 9.47
C LEU A 72 -3.62 5.31 10.83
N GLU A 73 -4.67 6.00 11.27
CA GLU A 73 -4.73 6.71 12.56
C GLU A 73 -5.49 5.91 13.63
N THR A 74 -5.99 4.72 13.29
CA THR A 74 -6.76 3.87 14.18
C THR A 74 -5.86 2.83 14.84
N ASP A 75 -6.20 2.40 16.06
CA ASP A 75 -5.54 1.25 16.68
C ASP A 75 -5.93 -0.05 15.97
N LEU A 76 -5.09 -0.46 15.03
CA LEU A 76 -5.28 -1.69 14.26
C LEU A 76 -5.19 -2.96 15.12
N MET A 77 -4.48 -2.90 16.26
CA MET A 77 -4.34 -4.05 17.14
C MET A 77 -5.64 -4.29 17.92
N GLU A 78 -6.27 -3.22 18.39
CA GLU A 78 -7.61 -3.27 19.00
C GLU A 78 -8.64 -3.80 18.00
N LEU A 79 -8.64 -3.29 16.76
CA LEU A 79 -9.54 -3.77 15.71
C LEU A 79 -9.39 -5.27 15.41
N ALA A 80 -8.15 -5.76 15.42
CA ALA A 80 -7.82 -7.14 15.11
C ALA A 80 -7.98 -8.10 16.30
N GLU A 81 -8.32 -7.61 17.49
CA GLU A 81 -8.35 -8.41 18.71
C GLU A 81 -9.35 -9.57 18.61
N GLY A 82 -8.89 -10.79 18.88
CA GLY A 82 -9.74 -11.99 18.82
C GLY A 82 -10.07 -12.45 17.40
N LEU A 83 -9.50 -11.85 16.35
CA LEU A 83 -9.59 -12.42 15.01
C LEU A 83 -8.78 -13.72 14.95
N GLU A 84 -9.48 -14.81 14.69
CA GLU A 84 -8.89 -16.11 14.46
C GLU A 84 -8.77 -16.40 12.96
N GLY A 85 -7.78 -17.20 12.56
CA GLY A 85 -7.65 -17.60 11.18
C GLY A 85 -6.30 -18.19 10.83
N ARG A 86 -5.94 -18.06 9.55
CA ARG A 86 -4.80 -18.72 8.90
C ARG A 86 -3.41 -18.21 9.31
N SER A 87 -3.33 -17.28 10.24
CA SER A 87 -2.07 -16.62 10.62
C SER A 87 -2.05 -16.22 12.08
N GLN A 88 -0.86 -16.22 12.67
CA GLN A 88 -0.63 -15.69 14.01
C GLN A 88 -0.44 -14.17 13.99
N ASN A 89 -0.25 -13.56 12.82
CA ASN A 89 -0.19 -12.12 12.68
C ASN A 89 -1.62 -11.56 12.55
N PRO A 90 -2.06 -10.72 13.48
CA PRO A 90 -3.42 -10.16 13.49
C PRO A 90 -3.66 -9.17 12.34
N PHE A 91 -2.63 -8.46 11.86
CA PHE A 91 -2.82 -7.38 10.87
C PHE A 91 -3.25 -7.89 9.49
N PRO A 92 -2.63 -8.93 8.91
CA PRO A 92 -3.11 -9.40 7.62
C PRO A 92 -4.48 -10.10 7.74
N LEU A 93 -4.82 -10.71 8.88
CA LEU A 93 -6.19 -11.23 9.11
C LEU A 93 -7.21 -10.10 9.12
N LEU A 94 -6.90 -9.00 9.81
CA LEU A 94 -7.73 -7.80 9.78
C LEU A 94 -7.87 -7.26 8.35
N MET A 95 -6.76 -7.13 7.61
CA MET A 95 -6.82 -6.62 6.24
C MET A 95 -7.58 -7.55 5.29
N ASP A 96 -7.46 -8.87 5.44
CA ASP A 96 -8.27 -9.82 4.68
C ASP A 96 -9.76 -9.58 4.92
N ASN A 97 -10.17 -9.41 6.19
CA ASN A 97 -11.56 -9.11 6.56
C ASN A 97 -12.03 -7.73 6.06
N LEU A 98 -11.16 -6.72 6.02
CA LEU A 98 -11.50 -5.38 5.53
C LEU A 98 -11.52 -5.28 4.01
N LEU A 99 -10.62 -5.97 3.32
CA LEU A 99 -10.49 -5.91 1.85
C LEU A 99 -11.38 -6.91 1.13
N ARG A 100 -11.65 -8.07 1.74
CA ARG A 100 -12.43 -9.19 1.20
C ARG A 100 -13.13 -9.95 2.35
N PRO A 101 -14.16 -9.33 2.97
CA PRO A 101 -14.86 -9.98 4.07
C PRO A 101 -15.46 -11.31 3.61
N CYS A 102 -15.30 -12.34 4.46
CA CYS A 102 -15.91 -13.67 4.30
C CYS A 102 -15.49 -14.43 3.01
N ALA A 103 -14.35 -14.07 2.39
CA ALA A 103 -13.89 -14.73 1.16
C ALA A 103 -13.49 -16.21 1.36
N ASP A 104 -13.10 -16.59 2.57
CA ASP A 104 -12.88 -17.97 3.00
C ASP A 104 -14.17 -18.80 3.04
N LEU A 105 -15.30 -18.16 3.35
CA LEU A 105 -16.64 -18.73 3.31
C LEU A 105 -17.23 -18.72 1.88
N GLY A 106 -16.48 -18.23 0.88
CA GLY A 106 -16.90 -18.16 -0.52
C GLY A 106 -17.78 -16.96 -0.87
N PHE A 107 -17.86 -15.94 0.01
CA PHE A 107 -18.61 -14.72 -0.29
C PHE A 107 -17.81 -13.78 -1.19
N HIS A 108 -18.53 -13.07 -2.06
CA HIS A 108 -17.99 -12.01 -2.92
C HIS A 108 -18.54 -10.65 -2.47
N ALA A 109 -18.12 -10.24 -1.28
CA ALA A 109 -18.54 -8.98 -0.69
C ALA A 109 -17.60 -7.83 -1.05
N ASP A 110 -18.15 -6.62 -1.08
CA ASP A 110 -17.37 -5.40 -1.30
C ASP A 110 -16.40 -5.14 -0.14
N PRO A 111 -15.25 -4.50 -0.40
CA PRO A 111 -14.35 -4.07 0.66
C PRO A 111 -15.07 -3.15 1.65
N LEU A 112 -14.76 -3.27 2.94
CA LEU A 112 -15.25 -2.39 4.02
C LEU A 112 -14.47 -1.07 4.09
N ILE A 113 -13.38 -0.96 3.33
CA ILE A 113 -12.58 0.26 3.21
C ILE A 113 -12.68 0.86 1.82
N GLU A 114 -12.43 2.16 1.74
CA GLU A 114 -12.28 2.92 0.51
C GLU A 114 -10.91 3.64 0.51
N TRP A 115 -10.29 3.73 -0.66
CA TRP A 115 -9.01 4.43 -0.82
C TRP A 115 -9.26 5.86 -1.27
N LYS A 116 -8.75 6.83 -0.52
CA LYS A 116 -8.84 8.25 -0.87
C LYS A 116 -7.45 8.80 -1.09
N TYR A 117 -7.30 9.54 -2.19
CA TYR A 117 -6.07 10.24 -2.48
C TYR A 117 -5.99 11.53 -1.67
N ASP A 118 -4.88 11.71 -0.98
CA ASP A 118 -4.56 12.90 -0.19
C ASP A 118 -3.11 13.32 -0.51
N VAL A 119 -2.97 14.48 -1.16
CA VAL A 119 -1.67 15.03 -1.55
C VAL A 119 -0.84 15.43 -0.34
N GLU A 120 -1.47 15.79 0.78
CA GLU A 120 -0.75 16.19 1.99
C GLU A 120 -0.11 14.98 2.70
N LYS A 121 -0.62 13.77 2.43
CA LYS A 121 -0.05 12.51 2.92
C LYS A 121 0.89 11.84 1.92
N GLN A 122 1.18 12.49 0.79
CA GLN A 122 2.13 11.98 -0.19
C GLN A 122 3.56 12.16 0.34
N VAL A 123 4.34 11.08 0.26
CA VAL A 123 5.75 11.02 0.64
C VAL A 123 6.57 10.67 -0.60
N GLU A 124 7.62 11.44 -0.88
CA GLU A 124 8.42 11.22 -2.08
C GLU A 124 9.28 9.96 -1.91
N HIS A 125 9.01 8.94 -2.73
CA HIS A 125 9.64 7.63 -2.54
C HIS A 125 10.08 6.99 -3.85
N VAL A 126 10.93 5.95 -3.72
CA VAL A 126 11.35 5.07 -4.82
C VAL A 126 11.26 3.62 -4.37
N VAL A 127 10.81 2.75 -5.27
CA VAL A 127 10.78 1.30 -5.05
C VAL A 127 11.91 0.65 -5.83
N LEU A 128 12.76 -0.08 -5.14
CA LEU A 128 13.86 -0.83 -5.73
C LEU A 128 13.59 -2.31 -5.57
N GLY A 129 13.67 -3.07 -6.65
CA GLY A 129 13.48 -4.52 -6.58
C GLY A 129 14.16 -5.22 -7.75
N ARG A 130 14.31 -6.54 -7.62
CA ARG A 130 14.88 -7.37 -8.70
C ARG A 130 13.75 -7.87 -9.59
N GLY A 131 13.89 -7.69 -10.89
CA GLY A 131 12.91 -8.17 -11.87
C GLY A 131 11.67 -7.28 -11.99
N PRO A 132 10.60 -7.78 -12.64
CA PRO A 132 9.37 -7.02 -12.88
C PRO A 132 8.53 -6.76 -11.61
N PRO A 133 7.64 -5.74 -11.60
CA PRO A 133 6.72 -5.45 -10.49
C PRO A 133 5.84 -6.66 -10.14
N GLY A 134 5.71 -6.98 -8.86
CA GLY A 134 5.07 -8.20 -8.35
C GLY A 134 6.09 -9.20 -7.79
N GLY A 135 7.38 -9.00 -8.05
CA GLY A 135 8.48 -9.72 -7.42
C GLY A 135 8.37 -11.23 -7.62
N ALA A 136 8.31 -11.98 -6.52
CA ALA A 136 8.25 -13.45 -6.54
C ALA A 136 7.07 -14.03 -7.33
N TRP A 137 5.99 -13.26 -7.56
CA TRP A 137 4.86 -13.71 -8.38
C TRP A 137 5.27 -14.13 -9.80
N HIS A 138 6.33 -13.52 -10.35
CA HIS A 138 6.87 -13.88 -11.67
C HIS A 138 7.72 -15.16 -11.66
N SER A 139 8.10 -15.65 -10.49
CA SER A 139 8.87 -16.89 -10.35
C SER A 139 7.99 -18.13 -10.22
N PHE A 140 6.66 -17.96 -10.08
CA PHE A 140 5.74 -19.07 -9.98
C PHE A 140 5.44 -19.71 -11.35
N PRO A 141 5.51 -21.05 -11.46
CA PRO A 141 5.07 -21.75 -12.67
C PRO A 141 3.61 -21.45 -12.99
N ALA A 142 3.26 -21.37 -14.28
CA ALA A 142 1.88 -21.11 -14.71
C ALA A 142 0.87 -22.18 -14.24
N GLU A 143 1.34 -23.37 -13.92
CA GLU A 143 0.54 -24.50 -13.44
C GLU A 143 0.30 -24.45 -11.91
N LEU A 144 1.02 -23.58 -11.19
CA LEU A 144 0.90 -23.46 -9.75
C LEU A 144 -0.49 -22.92 -9.40
N ARG A 145 -1.30 -23.76 -8.76
CA ARG A 145 -2.60 -23.37 -8.22
C ARG A 145 -2.46 -23.07 -6.75
N THR A 146 -3.02 -21.94 -6.33
CA THR A 146 -3.16 -21.61 -4.92
C THR A 146 -4.45 -22.20 -4.37
N LEU A 147 -4.42 -22.66 -3.12
CA LEU A 147 -5.63 -22.96 -2.36
C LEU A 147 -6.27 -21.70 -1.77
N SER A 148 -5.58 -20.55 -1.83
CA SER A 148 -6.12 -19.28 -1.35
C SER A 148 -7.16 -18.73 -2.32
N PRO A 149 -8.25 -18.13 -1.82
CA PRO A 149 -9.13 -17.29 -2.60
C PRO A 149 -8.33 -16.28 -3.43
N ALA A 150 -8.56 -16.27 -4.75
CA ALA A 150 -7.90 -15.34 -5.68
C ALA A 150 -8.13 -13.87 -5.29
N ALA A 151 -9.26 -13.59 -4.63
CA ALA A 151 -9.62 -12.30 -4.08
C ALA A 151 -8.56 -11.70 -3.14
N TRP A 152 -7.83 -12.54 -2.38
CA TRP A 152 -6.76 -12.10 -1.47
C TRP A 152 -5.42 -11.83 -2.14
N LEU A 153 -5.27 -12.19 -3.42
CA LEU A 153 -4.06 -11.89 -4.19
C LEU A 153 -4.13 -10.55 -4.93
N ALA A 154 -5.29 -9.87 -4.88
CA ALA A 154 -5.47 -8.58 -5.51
C ALA A 154 -4.85 -7.45 -4.68
N LEU A 155 -4.13 -6.54 -5.35
CA LEU A 155 -3.59 -5.33 -4.75
C LEU A 155 -4.59 -4.17 -4.80
N PRO A 156 -4.64 -3.29 -3.78
CA PRO A 156 -5.29 -1.98 -3.90
C PRO A 156 -4.80 -1.20 -5.14
N PRO A 157 -5.68 -0.40 -5.79
CA PRO A 157 -7.11 -0.21 -5.54
C PRO A 157 -8.00 -1.28 -6.21
N HIS A 158 -7.41 -2.27 -6.88
CA HIS A 158 -8.11 -3.33 -7.64
C HIS A 158 -8.80 -4.39 -6.74
N ALA A 159 -9.26 -3.94 -5.57
CA ALA A 159 -10.02 -4.72 -4.62
C ALA A 159 -11.48 -4.95 -5.10
N SER A 160 -12.00 -4.08 -5.96
CA SER A 160 -13.22 -4.37 -6.70
C SER A 160 -12.84 -5.05 -8.02
N VAL A 161 -13.47 -6.20 -8.29
CA VAL A 161 -13.56 -6.97 -9.55
C VAL A 161 -13.30 -8.46 -9.26
N CYS A 162 -14.37 -9.15 -8.93
CA CYS A 162 -14.63 -10.49 -9.44
C CYS A 162 -16.15 -10.66 -9.59
N ALA A 163 -16.79 -9.72 -10.30
CA ALA A 163 -18.10 -9.98 -10.89
C ALA A 163 -17.82 -10.53 -12.29
N ASP A 164 -18.20 -11.79 -12.51
CA ASP A 164 -18.24 -12.42 -13.83
C ASP A 164 -18.94 -11.50 -14.83
N THR A 165 -18.17 -10.78 -15.63
CA THR A 165 -18.67 -10.17 -16.86
C THR A 165 -17.61 -10.36 -17.92
N GLY A 166 -17.89 -11.28 -18.85
CA GLY A 166 -17.14 -11.40 -20.08
C GLY A 166 -17.26 -10.10 -20.88
N SER A 167 -16.30 -9.20 -20.71
CA SER A 167 -15.90 -8.19 -21.70
C SER A 167 -14.59 -7.53 -21.26
N PRO A 168 -13.64 -7.27 -22.17
CA PRO A 168 -12.40 -6.58 -21.83
C PRO A 168 -12.72 -5.09 -21.65
N SER A 169 -12.86 -4.62 -20.42
CA SER A 169 -12.88 -3.19 -20.13
C SER A 169 -11.45 -2.66 -20.23
N SER A 170 -11.25 -1.77 -21.20
CA SER A 170 -10.00 -1.05 -21.43
C SER A 170 -9.60 -0.19 -20.21
N PRO A 171 -8.30 -0.03 -19.92
CA PRO A 171 -7.83 0.79 -18.81
C PRO A 171 -8.28 2.25 -18.98
N PRO A 172 -8.50 2.99 -17.87
CA PRO A 172 -8.82 4.41 -17.96
C PRO A 172 -7.66 5.17 -18.64
N PRO A 173 -7.95 6.16 -19.50
CA PRO A 173 -6.93 6.92 -20.18
C PRO A 173 -6.09 7.70 -19.15
N ALA A 174 -4.77 7.64 -19.30
CA ALA A 174 -3.85 8.50 -18.58
C ALA A 174 -4.29 9.98 -18.73
N PRO A 175 -4.14 10.83 -17.70
CA PRO A 175 -4.49 12.24 -17.82
C PRO A 175 -3.72 12.85 -19.00
N ALA A 176 -4.50 13.29 -20.00
CA ALA A 176 -4.00 13.94 -21.20
C ALA A 176 -3.41 15.30 -20.83
N GLY A 177 -2.11 15.33 -20.50
CA GLY A 177 -1.46 16.56 -20.06
C GLY A 177 0.06 16.54 -20.04
N ALA A 178 0.74 15.47 -20.44
CA ALA A 178 2.20 15.46 -20.58
C ALA A 178 2.64 16.17 -21.88
N ARG A 179 2.50 17.50 -21.92
CA ARG A 179 3.19 18.31 -22.93
C ARG A 179 4.68 18.31 -22.63
N ARG A 180 5.46 17.82 -23.61
CA ARG A 180 6.89 18.06 -23.71
C ARG A 180 7.21 19.56 -23.56
N GLY A 181 8.09 19.89 -22.61
CA GLY A 181 9.00 21.03 -22.66
C GLY A 181 8.53 22.33 -22.03
N ARG A 182 9.13 22.67 -20.87
CA ARG A 182 9.92 23.90 -20.68
C ARG A 182 10.62 23.86 -19.32
N LEU A 183 11.94 24.03 -19.33
CA LEU A 183 12.72 24.43 -18.15
C LEU A 183 12.15 25.74 -17.61
N LEU A 184 11.91 25.81 -16.30
CA LEU A 184 11.81 27.06 -15.55
C LEU A 184 12.78 27.00 -14.36
N PRO A 185 13.38 28.13 -13.97
CA PRO A 185 14.60 28.18 -13.16
C PRO A 185 14.32 28.00 -11.65
N PRO A 186 15.35 27.73 -10.83
CA PRO A 186 15.17 27.37 -9.43
C PRO A 186 14.94 28.62 -8.56
N LEU A 187 13.87 28.62 -7.78
CA LEU A 187 13.68 29.55 -6.67
C LEU A 187 14.25 28.91 -5.40
N ARG A 188 15.34 29.52 -4.92
CA ARG A 188 16.01 29.24 -3.64
C ARG A 188 15.06 29.44 -2.46
N ALA A 189 15.02 28.47 -1.56
CA ALA A 189 14.82 28.68 -0.13
C ALA A 189 15.54 27.58 0.69
N PRO A 190 16.05 27.89 1.89
CA PRO A 190 17.13 27.13 2.53
C PRO A 190 16.66 25.89 3.30
N LEU A 191 17.46 24.84 3.21
CA LEU A 191 17.40 23.60 3.97
C LEU A 191 17.66 23.81 5.48
N GLN A 192 16.89 23.12 6.32
CA GLN A 192 17.26 22.72 7.67
C GLN A 192 17.28 21.18 7.77
N PRO A 193 18.09 20.58 8.66
CA PRO A 193 18.65 19.25 8.46
C PRO A 193 17.71 18.11 8.87
N ALA A 194 17.83 17.02 8.11
CA ALA A 194 17.13 15.76 8.23
C ALA A 194 17.38 15.03 9.57
N GLY A 195 16.31 14.51 10.15
CA GLY A 195 16.32 13.46 11.18
C GLY A 195 16.51 12.05 10.59
N PRO A 196 16.58 11.01 11.44
CA PRO A 196 17.10 9.70 11.06
C PRO A 196 16.12 8.94 10.16
N TYR A 197 16.67 8.33 9.11
CA TYR A 197 15.96 7.51 8.12
C TYR A 197 15.12 6.41 8.80
N LEU A 198 13.81 6.44 8.58
CA LEU A 198 12.87 5.42 9.05
C LEU A 198 12.82 4.28 8.03
N LEU A 199 13.42 3.14 8.38
CA LEU A 199 13.31 1.91 7.60
C LEU A 199 11.93 1.29 7.89
N LEU A 200 10.94 1.56 7.04
CA LEU A 200 9.59 0.99 7.18
C LEU A 200 9.56 -0.43 6.58
N PHE A 201 9.55 -1.43 7.45
CA PHE A 201 9.28 -2.82 7.09
C PHE A 201 7.77 -3.05 7.24
N ILE A 202 7.06 -3.15 6.12
CA ILE A 202 5.59 -3.32 6.08
C ILE A 202 5.31 -4.77 5.61
N PRO A 203 4.97 -5.71 6.53
CA PRO A 203 4.70 -7.10 6.20
C PRO A 203 3.24 -7.26 5.78
N PHE A 204 2.84 -6.63 4.68
CA PHE A 204 1.52 -6.85 4.11
C PHE A 204 1.70 -7.64 2.84
N ILE A 205 1.24 -8.89 2.86
CA ILE A 205 1.23 -9.90 1.80
C ILE A 205 2.28 -10.98 2.03
N TYR A 206 1.74 -12.09 2.52
CA TYR A 206 2.35 -13.39 2.75
C TYR A 206 3.20 -13.85 1.57
N LEU A 207 4.50 -13.98 1.82
CA LEU A 207 5.37 -15.11 1.48
C LEU A 207 6.60 -15.08 2.39
#